data_AF-A0A9P0M7B8-F1
#
_entry.id   AF-A0A9P0M7B8-F1
#
_cell.length_a   1.000
_cell.length_b   1.000
_cell.length_c   1.000
_cell.angle_alpha   90.00
_cell.angle_beta   90.00
_cell.angle_gamma   90.00
#
_symmetry.space_group_name_H-M   'P 1'
#
loop_
_entity.id
_entity.type
_entity.pdbx_description
1 polymer ?
#
loop_
_entity_poly.entity_id
_entity_poly.type
_entity_poly.pdbx_seq_one_letter_code
_entity_poly.pdbx_strand_id
1 'polypeptide(L)'
;MKPYTGDFPKGTPQRIFNYRLSRGRRIVENAFGISKPAIAEWVIMTAILLHNYLRKHSPNIYTPFGTLDYEVNGNLTEGSWRNGGDITSMVPIRNIPRRPTNYCTKVRDEIANYFINNGALEWQDQYE
;
A
#
# COMPACT_ATOMS: atom_id res chain seq x y z
N MET A 1 12.05 -3.94 8.93
CA MET A 1 13.40 -3.85 8.34
C MET A 1 13.32 -3.41 6.87
N LYS A 2 14.29 -2.63 6.37
CA LYS A 2 14.31 -2.15 4.99
C LYS A 2 15.06 -3.14 4.09
N PRO A 3 14.53 -3.53 2.91
CA PRO A 3 15.27 -4.35 1.95
C PRO A 3 16.54 -3.64 1.47
N TYR A 4 17.49 -4.41 0.94
CA TYR A 4 18.57 -3.83 0.14
C TYR A 4 18.00 -3.16 -1.10
N THR A 5 18.47 -1.95 -1.39
CA THR A 5 18.05 -1.17 -2.57
C THR A 5 18.90 -1.52 -3.76
N GLY A 6 18.27 -1.67 -4.93
CA GLY A 6 18.93 -2.07 -6.17
C GLY A 6 18.50 -3.45 -6.64
N ASP A 7 18.80 -3.75 -7.89
CA ASP A 7 18.59 -5.07 -8.48
C ASP A 7 19.84 -5.91 -8.29
N PHE A 8 19.67 -7.03 -7.60
CA PHE A 8 20.74 -7.96 -7.30
C PHE A 8 20.50 -9.28 -8.05
N PRO A 9 21.54 -9.89 -8.65
CA PRO A 9 21.40 -11.18 -9.31
C PRO A 9 21.03 -12.28 -8.30
N LYS A 10 20.43 -13.37 -8.80
CA LYS A 10 20.10 -14.56 -7.99
C LYS A 10 21.37 -15.13 -7.37
N GLY A 11 21.22 -15.70 -6.17
CA GLY A 11 22.33 -16.22 -5.36
C GLY A 11 23.13 -15.18 -4.57
N THR A 12 22.87 -13.88 -4.75
CA THR A 12 23.53 -12.86 -3.93
C THR A 12 22.94 -12.79 -2.51
N PRO A 13 23.77 -12.46 -1.50
CA PRO A 13 23.33 -12.17 -0.13
C PRO A 13 22.09 -11.27 -0.06
N GLN A 14 22.12 -10.18 -0.83
CA GLN A 14 21.11 -9.14 -0.82
C GLN A 14 19.80 -9.64 -1.43
N ARG A 15 19.88 -10.43 -2.51
CA ARG A 15 18.71 -11.01 -3.17
C ARG A 15 18.05 -12.07 -2.28
N ILE A 16 18.83 -12.98 -1.69
CA ILE A 16 18.35 -14.01 -0.76
C ILE A 16 17.65 -13.35 0.44
N PHE A 17 18.30 -12.36 1.05
CA PHE A 17 17.71 -11.60 2.16
C PHE A 17 16.40 -10.93 1.75
N ASN A 18 16.37 -10.19 0.64
CA ASN A 18 15.18 -9.50 0.15
C ASN A 18 14.04 -10.48 -0.13
N TYR A 19 14.33 -11.63 -0.74
CA TYR A 19 13.35 -12.68 -1.01
C TYR A 19 12.71 -13.21 0.28
N ARG A 20 13.54 -13.59 1.26
CA ARG A 20 13.09 -14.11 2.55
C ARG A 20 12.29 -13.08 3.35
N LEU A 21 12.74 -11.82 3.35
CA LEU A 21 12.02 -10.71 3.97
C LEU A 21 10.62 -10.53 3.36
N SER A 22 10.50 -10.59 2.03
CA SER A 22 9.22 -10.49 1.33
C SER A 22 8.28 -11.67 1.64
N ARG A 23 8.81 -12.91 1.69
CA ARG A 23 8.01 -14.07 2.08
C ARG A 23 7.48 -13.98 3.51
N GLY A 24 8.32 -13.54 4.45
CA GLY A 24 7.90 -13.31 5.84
C GLY A 24 6.80 -12.25 5.94
N ARG A 25 6.95 -11.11 5.25
CA ARG A 25 5.93 -10.07 5.18
C ARG A 25 4.60 -10.58 4.65
N ARG A 26 4.62 -11.34 3.54
CA ARG A 26 3.40 -11.90 2.94
C ARG A 26 2.62 -12.76 3.94
N ILE A 27 3.29 -13.56 4.76
CA ILE A 27 2.64 -14.38 5.80
C ILE A 27 1.94 -13.49 6.83
N VAL A 28 2.66 -12.47 7.34
CA VAL A 28 2.12 -11.53 8.33
C VAL A 28 0.93 -10.74 7.77
N GLU A 29 1.09 -10.17 6.58
CA GLU A 29 0.04 -9.40 5.91
C GLU A 29 -1.19 -10.25 5.59
N ASN A 30 -1.00 -11.51 5.18
CA ASN A 30 -2.10 -12.45 4.97
C ASN A 30 -2.85 -12.76 6.27
N ALA A 31 -2.13 -12.95 7.39
CA ALA A 31 -2.72 -13.19 8.70
C ALA A 31 -3.57 -11.98 9.17
N PHE A 32 -3.08 -10.76 8.93
CA PHE A 32 -3.82 -9.53 9.20
C PHE A 32 -4.87 -9.17 8.13
N GLY A 33 -5.01 -9.96 7.07
CA GLY A 33 -5.98 -9.71 6.00
C GLY A 33 -5.67 -8.50 5.11
N ILE A 34 -4.47 -7.94 5.20
CA ILE A 34 -4.04 -6.74 4.47
C ILE A 34 -3.85 -7.05 2.97
N SER A 35 -3.41 -8.27 2.65
CA SER A 35 -3.03 -8.68 1.29
C SER A 35 -4.06 -9.64 0.67
N LYS A 36 -5.36 -9.40 0.86
CA LYS A 36 -6.44 -10.12 0.16
C LYS A 36 -6.99 -9.28 -1.00
N PRO A 37 -6.33 -9.26 -2.17
CA PRO A 37 -6.74 -8.44 -3.32
C PRO A 37 -8.15 -8.77 -3.81
N ALA A 38 -8.58 -10.03 -3.73
CA ALA A 38 -9.95 -10.40 -4.08
C ALA A 38 -10.98 -9.68 -3.19
N ILE A 39 -10.74 -9.57 -1.87
CA ILE A 39 -11.66 -8.84 -0.98
C ILE A 39 -11.65 -7.35 -1.33
N ALA A 40 -10.48 -6.78 -1.62
CA ALA A 40 -10.39 -5.39 -2.05
C ALA A 40 -11.18 -5.14 -3.34
N GLU A 41 -11.10 -6.03 -4.32
CA GLU A 41 -11.84 -5.93 -5.57
C GLU A 41 -13.36 -5.95 -5.34
N TRP A 42 -13.86 -6.94 -4.58
CA TRP A 42 -15.28 -7.01 -4.22
C TRP A 42 -15.75 -5.77 -3.47
N VAL A 43 -14.98 -5.30 -2.48
CA VAL A 43 -15.33 -4.10 -1.70
C VAL A 43 -15.39 -2.86 -2.60
N ILE A 44 -14.42 -2.69 -3.50
CA ILE A 44 -14.39 -1.56 -4.45
C ILE A 44 -15.59 -1.64 -5.40
N MET A 45 -15.86 -2.80 -6.00
CA MET A 45 -17.01 -2.99 -6.90
C MET A 45 -18.33 -2.75 -6.18
N THR A 46 -18.51 -3.27 -4.96
CA THR A 46 -19.71 -3.04 -4.16
C THR A 46 -19.87 -1.57 -3.80
N ALA A 47 -18.78 -0.86 -3.44
CA ALA A 47 -18.83 0.57 -3.16
C ALA A 47 -19.23 1.38 -4.41
N ILE A 48 -18.68 1.05 -5.58
CA ILE A 48 -19.04 1.69 -6.85
C ILE A 48 -20.50 1.40 -7.23
N LEU A 49 -20.95 0.15 -7.10
CA LEU A 49 -22.32 -0.25 -7.38
C LEU A 49 -23.31 0.49 -6.47
N LEU A 50 -23.02 0.55 -5.17
CA LEU A 50 -23.83 1.29 -4.20
C LEU A 50 -23.86 2.78 -4.52
N HIS A 51 -22.71 3.38 -4.82
CA HIS A 51 -22.60 4.78 -5.21
C HIS A 51 -23.48 5.09 -6.44
N ASN A 52 -23.39 4.26 -7.49
CA ASN A 52 -24.19 4.41 -8.70
C ASN A 52 -25.68 4.23 -8.44
N TYR A 53 -26.06 3.24 -7.63
CA TYR A 53 -27.44 3.00 -7.22
C TYR A 53 -28.02 4.23 -6.49
N LEU A 54 -27.30 4.75 -5.49
CA LEU A 54 -27.74 5.90 -4.70
C LEU A 54 -27.83 7.18 -5.54
N ARG A 55 -26.89 7.41 -6.47
CA ARG A 55 -26.97 8.53 -7.41
C ARG A 55 -28.20 8.45 -8.33
N LYS A 56 -28.61 7.25 -8.72
CA LYS A 56 -29.78 7.05 -9.59
C LYS A 56 -31.10 7.16 -8.83
N HIS A 57 -31.18 6.59 -7.64
CA HIS A 57 -32.44 6.44 -6.91
C HIS A 57 -32.65 7.49 -5.80
N SER A 58 -31.60 8.18 -5.37
CA SER A 58 -31.68 9.19 -4.29
C SER A 58 -30.73 10.37 -4.55
N PRO A 59 -30.75 10.99 -5.76
CA PRO A 59 -29.78 12.02 -6.14
C PRO A 59 -29.80 13.22 -5.18
N ASN A 60 -30.98 13.68 -4.77
CA ASN A 60 -31.13 14.86 -3.92
C ASN A 60 -30.70 14.64 -2.46
N ILE A 61 -30.51 13.39 -2.04
CA ILE A 61 -30.08 13.04 -0.68
C ILE A 61 -28.59 12.66 -0.68
N TYR A 62 -28.17 11.84 -1.65
CA TYR A 62 -26.83 11.29 -1.70
C TYR A 62 -25.81 12.24 -2.35
N THR A 63 -26.16 12.88 -3.47
CA THR A 63 -25.32 13.87 -4.16
C THR A 63 -26.16 15.06 -4.64
N PRO A 64 -26.62 15.93 -3.71
CA PRO A 64 -27.36 17.15 -4.07
C PRO A 64 -26.61 18.01 -5.09
N PHE A 65 -27.34 18.86 -5.82
CA PHE A 65 -26.73 19.80 -6.77
C PHE A 65 -25.63 20.64 -6.10
N GLY A 66 -24.50 20.81 -6.79
CA GLY A 66 -23.32 21.50 -6.25
C GLY A 66 -22.43 20.65 -5.34
N THR A 67 -22.78 19.39 -5.04
CA THR A 67 -21.93 18.50 -4.24
C THR A 67 -20.67 18.08 -4.97
N LEU A 68 -20.78 17.75 -6.25
CA LEU A 68 -19.68 17.32 -7.12
C LEU A 68 -19.26 18.46 -8.06
N ASP A 69 -18.06 18.33 -8.60
CA ASP A 69 -17.55 19.26 -9.61
C ASP A 69 -18.46 19.20 -10.87
N TYR A 70 -18.78 20.36 -11.44
CA TYR A 70 -19.59 20.45 -12.66
C TYR A 70 -19.06 21.54 -13.58
N GLU A 71 -19.20 21.35 -14.88
CA GLU A 71 -18.69 22.27 -15.90
C GLU A 71 -19.84 23.10 -16.49
N VAL A 72 -19.65 24.41 -16.56
CA VAL A 72 -20.58 25.34 -17.21
C VAL A 72 -19.80 26.21 -18.18
N ASN A 73 -20.13 26.11 -19.46
CA ASN A 73 -19.52 26.92 -20.53
C ASN A 73 -17.98 26.88 -20.56
N GLY A 74 -17.38 25.70 -20.35
CA GLY A 74 -15.92 25.54 -20.33
C GLY A 74 -15.27 25.90 -18.99
N ASN A 75 -16.03 26.38 -18.01
CA ASN A 75 -15.53 26.71 -16.68
C ASN A 75 -15.89 25.61 -15.69
N LEU A 76 -14.87 25.02 -15.07
CA LEU A 76 -15.02 24.07 -13.99
C LEU A 76 -15.49 24.80 -12.73
N THR A 77 -16.65 24.42 -12.21
CA THR A 77 -17.11 24.83 -10.88
C THR A 77 -16.80 23.71 -9.90
N GLU A 78 -16.07 24.03 -8.82
CA GLU A 78 -15.70 23.07 -7.78
C GLU A 78 -16.90 22.71 -6.91
N GLY A 79 -17.04 21.42 -6.58
CA GLY A 79 -18.10 20.91 -5.73
C GLY A 79 -17.87 21.17 -4.24
N SER A 80 -18.97 21.23 -3.49
CA SER A 80 -18.96 21.48 -2.05
C SER A 80 -18.35 20.36 -1.21
N TRP A 81 -18.06 19.20 -1.79
CA TRP A 81 -17.35 18.09 -1.13
C TRP A 81 -15.99 18.49 -0.57
N ARG A 82 -15.37 19.54 -1.13
CA ARG A 82 -14.09 20.13 -0.66
C ARG A 82 -14.26 21.01 0.59
N ASN A 83 -15.47 21.48 0.84
CA ASN A 83 -15.80 22.41 1.92
C ASN A 83 -16.30 21.70 3.19
N GLY A 84 -16.27 20.36 3.23
CA GLY A 84 -16.52 19.61 4.46
C GLY A 84 -15.50 20.01 5.52
N GLY A 85 -15.97 20.36 6.72
CA GLY A 85 -15.17 20.93 7.81
C GLY A 85 -13.99 20.06 8.26
N ASP A 86 -13.24 20.55 9.27
CA ASP A 86 -11.98 19.97 9.80
C ASP A 86 -11.77 18.52 9.41
N ILE A 87 -10.88 18.31 8.43
CA ILE A 87 -10.65 17.02 7.81
C ILE A 87 -10.14 16.05 8.90
N THR A 88 -11.03 15.23 9.49
CA THR A 88 -10.65 14.23 10.51
C THR A 88 -9.94 13.02 9.90
N SER A 89 -9.91 12.94 8.57
CA SER A 89 -9.39 11.84 7.76
C SER A 89 -8.53 12.39 6.63
N MET A 90 -7.57 11.63 6.11
CA MET A 90 -6.62 12.11 5.08
C MET A 90 -5.82 13.37 5.47
N VAL A 91 -5.53 13.52 6.77
CA VAL A 91 -4.65 14.57 7.29
C VAL A 91 -3.25 14.45 6.66
N PRO A 92 -2.58 15.56 6.31
CA PRO A 92 -1.22 15.53 5.81
C PRO A 92 -0.31 14.71 6.75
N ILE A 93 0.20 13.59 6.24
CA ILE A 93 1.11 12.74 7.01
C ILE A 93 2.38 13.55 7.27
N ARG A 94 2.77 13.69 8.53
CA ARG A 94 4.03 14.35 8.91
C ARG A 94 5.19 13.71 8.13
N ASN A 95 5.97 14.54 7.46
CA ASN A 95 7.15 14.05 6.76
C ASN A 95 8.23 13.68 7.79
N ILE A 96 8.41 12.37 8.01
CA ILE A 96 9.41 11.82 8.93
C ILE A 96 10.62 11.36 8.10
N PRO A 97 11.86 11.72 8.47
CA PRO A 97 13.07 11.24 7.79
C PRO A 97 13.10 9.71 7.74
N ARG A 98 13.19 9.15 6.52
CA ARG A 98 13.10 7.70 6.28
C ARG A 98 14.46 6.98 6.24
N ARG A 99 15.55 7.65 6.66
CA ARG A 99 16.89 7.04 6.67
C ARG A 99 17.03 6.13 7.89
N PRO A 100 17.32 4.83 7.71
CA PRO A 100 17.58 3.93 8.83
C PRO A 100 18.86 4.35 9.55
N THR A 101 18.93 4.11 10.85
CA THR A 101 20.16 4.27 11.62
C THR A 101 21.22 3.26 11.15
N ASN A 102 22.49 3.57 11.39
CA ASN A 102 23.59 2.64 11.10
C ASN A 102 23.42 1.29 11.82
N TYR A 103 22.84 1.30 13.03
CA TYR A 103 22.49 0.09 13.76
C TYR A 103 21.51 -0.80 12.99
N CYS A 104 20.42 -0.23 12.46
CA CYS A 104 19.45 -0.98 11.66
C CYS A 104 20.08 -1.61 10.40
N THR A 105 21.07 -0.95 9.80
CA THR A 105 21.85 -1.49 8.68
C THR A 105 22.68 -2.69 9.13
N LYS A 106 23.40 -2.59 10.26
CA LYS A 106 24.19 -3.69 10.81
C LYS A 106 23.35 -4.92 11.12
N VAL A 107 22.21 -4.74 11.79
CA VAL A 107 21.28 -5.86 12.09
C VAL A 107 20.80 -6.52 10.79
N ARG A 108 20.53 -5.74 9.75
CA ARG A 108 20.15 -6.30 8.44
C ARG A 108 21.28 -7.15 7.85
N ASP A 109 22.51 -6.66 7.91
CA ASP A 109 23.68 -7.36 7.38
C ASP A 109 23.99 -8.63 8.17
N GLU A 110 23.83 -8.62 9.50
CA GLU A 110 23.94 -9.81 10.35
C GLU A 110 22.90 -10.88 9.98
N ILE A 111 21.64 -10.48 9.78
CA ILE A 111 20.58 -11.40 9.36
C ILE A 111 20.85 -11.94 7.94
N ALA A 112 21.31 -11.09 7.02
CA ALA A 112 21.67 -11.52 5.67
C ALA A 112 22.82 -12.55 5.70
N ASN A 113 23.85 -12.30 6.52
CA ASN A 113 24.95 -13.24 6.72
C ASN A 113 24.47 -14.56 7.33
N TYR A 114 23.55 -14.52 8.30
CA TYR A 114 22.95 -15.72 8.86
C TYR A 114 22.24 -16.55 7.79
N PHE A 115 21.45 -15.92 6.90
CA PHE A 115 20.71 -16.61 5.85
C PHE A 115 21.59 -17.33 4.82
N ILE A 116 22.84 -16.92 4.65
CA ILE A 116 23.76 -17.56 3.69
C ILE A 116 24.57 -18.67 4.35
N ASN A 117 24.83 -18.55 5.65
CA ASN A 117 25.59 -19.51 6.42
C ASN A 117 24.65 -20.48 7.13
N ASN A 118 24.55 -20.37 8.47
CA ASN A 118 23.81 -21.30 9.33
C ASN A 118 22.32 -21.42 8.99
N GLY A 119 21.72 -20.40 8.38
CA GLY A 119 20.32 -20.35 8.02
C GLY A 119 20.04 -20.68 6.54
N ALA A 120 21.02 -21.21 5.80
CA ALA A 120 20.87 -21.53 4.38
C ALA A 120 19.79 -22.57 4.13
N LEU A 121 19.02 -22.38 3.06
CA LEU A 121 17.98 -23.30 2.62
C LEU A 121 18.32 -23.82 1.23
N GLU A 122 18.05 -25.09 0.96
CA GLU A 122 18.44 -25.75 -0.31
C GLU A 122 17.85 -25.08 -1.55
N TRP A 123 16.64 -24.53 -1.44
CA TRP A 123 15.94 -23.86 -2.54
C TRP A 123 16.27 -22.36 -2.63
N GLN A 124 17.07 -21.81 -1.70
CA GLN A 124 17.24 -20.36 -1.56
C GLN A 124 18.01 -19.70 -2.69
N ASP A 125 18.49 -20.46 -3.69
CA ASP A 125 19.16 -19.98 -4.91
C ASP A 125 18.31 -20.20 -6.17
N GLN A 126 17.22 -20.96 -6.07
CA GLN A 126 16.38 -21.41 -7.19
C GLN A 126 14.97 -20.80 -7.19
N TYR A 127 14.77 -19.69 -6.49
CA TYR A 127 13.49 -18.99 -6.44
C TYR A 127 13.21 -18.28 -7.78
N GLU A 128 11.98 -18.40 -8.29
CA GLU A 128 11.50 -17.74 -9.52
C GLU A 128 11.57 -16.22 -9.41
#